data_AF-A0A7C6JFT0-F1
#
_entry.id   AF-A0A7C6JFT0-F1
#
_cell.length_a   1.000
_cell.length_b   1.000
_cell.length_c   1.000
_cell.angle_alpha   90.00
_cell.angle_beta   90.00
_cell.angle_gamma   90.00
#
_symmetry.space_group_name_H-M   'P 1'
#
loop_
_entity.id
_entity.type
_entity.pdbx_description
1 polymer ?
#
loop_
_entity_poly.entity_id
_entity_poly.type
_entity_poly.pdbx_seq_one_letter_code
_entity_poly.pdbx_strand_id
1 'polypeptide(L)'
;MEKTRIYLTESLSGKERYSRPKEDYSILATIITVIGYLFIVTGFIIGGYLLFASAGIDLFMGFLLIISTTVIGIIIIGFARIIHLLTEINNKLKS
;
A
#
# COMPACT_ATOMS: atom_id res chain seq x y z
N MET A 1 -38.98 26.79 26.00
CA MET A 1 -38.53 25.46 25.53
C MET A 1 -37.67 25.54 24.25
N GLU A 2 -37.29 26.73 23.76
CA GLU A 2 -36.40 26.90 22.60
C GLU A 2 -34.94 26.52 22.88
N LYS A 3 -34.43 26.88 24.06
CA LYS A 3 -32.99 26.79 24.36
C LYS A 3 -32.46 25.36 24.36
N THR A 4 -33.27 24.38 24.75
CA THR A 4 -32.87 22.97 24.78
C THR A 4 -32.64 22.38 23.39
N ARG A 5 -33.30 22.89 22.34
CA ARG A 5 -33.08 22.41 20.97
C ARG A 5 -31.71 22.84 20.42
N ILE A 6 -31.26 24.03 20.78
CA ILE A 6 -29.99 24.60 20.27
C ILE A 6 -28.79 23.78 20.75
N TYR A 7 -28.81 23.33 22.02
CA TYR A 7 -27.75 22.49 22.58
C TYR A 7 -27.70 21.08 21.99
N LEU A 8 -28.84 20.53 21.51
CA LEU A 8 -28.89 19.21 20.86
C LEU A 8 -28.36 19.26 19.42
N THR A 9 -28.54 20.39 18.72
CA THR A 9 -27.96 20.57 17.38
C THR A 9 -26.45 20.80 17.43
N GLU A 10 -25.94 21.42 18.49
CA GLU A 10 -24.50 21.65 18.65
C GLU A 10 -23.78 20.35 19.07
N SER A 11 -24.42 19.48 19.87
CA SER A 11 -23.87 18.16 20.20
C SER A 11 -23.89 17.16 19.03
N LEU A 12 -24.80 17.33 18.06
CA LEU A 12 -24.78 16.57 16.79
C LEU A 12 -23.78 17.13 15.77
N SER A 13 -23.36 18.39 15.94
CA SER A 13 -22.18 18.96 15.28
C SER A 13 -20.87 18.52 15.97
N GLY A 14 -20.93 17.59 16.92
CA GLY A 14 -19.85 16.71 17.31
C GLY A 14 -19.56 15.69 16.21
N LYS A 15 -19.32 16.16 14.98
CA LYS A 15 -18.65 15.38 13.94
C LYS A 15 -17.24 15.19 14.44
N GLU A 16 -17.13 14.17 15.28
CA GLU A 16 -15.93 13.62 15.87
C GLU A 16 -14.73 13.88 14.98
N ARG A 17 -13.95 14.89 15.37
CA ARG A 17 -12.54 15.00 15.03
C ARG A 17 -11.77 13.90 15.77
N TYR A 18 -12.21 12.65 15.66
CA TYR A 18 -11.41 11.50 16.04
C TYR A 18 -10.60 11.10 14.82
N SER A 19 -9.38 11.62 14.70
CA SER A 19 -8.38 11.04 13.81
C SER A 19 -7.04 11.74 13.93
N ARG A 20 -6.18 11.20 14.79
CA ARG A 20 -4.72 11.09 14.61
C ARG A 20 -4.18 10.35 15.83
N PRO A 21 -3.94 9.04 15.68
CA PRO A 21 -2.61 8.59 15.30
C PRO A 21 -2.70 7.90 13.94
N LYS A 22 -2.77 8.71 12.87
CA LYS A 22 -3.14 8.25 11.52
C LYS A 22 -1.99 8.25 10.51
N GLU A 23 -0.87 8.88 10.82
CA GLU A 23 0.18 9.11 9.83
C GLU A 23 1.11 7.90 9.70
N ASP A 24 1.64 7.35 10.79
CA ASP A 24 2.78 6.42 10.69
C ASP A 24 2.47 5.09 9.97
N TYR A 25 1.34 4.45 10.28
CA TYR A 25 0.99 3.16 9.64
C TYR A 25 0.52 3.32 8.19
N SER A 26 -0.14 4.43 7.87
CA SER A 26 -0.55 4.74 6.49
C SER A 26 0.66 5.09 5.62
N ILE A 27 1.62 5.82 6.19
CA ILE A 27 2.91 6.11 5.56
C ILE A 27 3.72 4.82 5.34
N LEU A 28 3.79 3.94 6.34
CA LEU A 28 4.50 2.66 6.23
C LEU A 28 3.92 1.79 5.09
N ALA A 29 2.59 1.62 5.03
CA ALA A 29 1.95 0.86 3.96
C ALA A 29 2.19 1.50 2.58
N THR A 30 2.20 2.83 2.51
CA THR A 30 2.51 3.57 1.28
C THR A 30 3.95 3.33 0.83
N ILE A 31 4.91 3.40 1.75
CA ILE A 31 6.33 3.14 1.47
C ILE A 31 6.54 1.70 0.98
N ILE A 32 5.93 0.71 1.64
CA ILE A 32 6.04 -0.70 1.23
C ILE A 32 5.46 -0.90 -0.18
N THR A 33 4.35 -0.21 -0.50
CA THR A 33 3.75 -0.25 -1.84
C THR A 33 4.71 0.31 -2.89
N VAL A 34 5.35 1.45 -2.61
CA VAL A 34 6.36 2.06 -3.50
C VAL A 34 7.55 1.12 -3.71
N ILE A 35 8.03 0.47 -2.65
CA ILE A 35 9.11 -0.53 -2.73
C ILE A 35 8.69 -1.70 -3.63
N GLY A 36 7.45 -2.17 -3.51
CA GLY A 36 6.91 -3.21 -4.41
C GLY A 36 6.96 -2.82 -5.88
N TYR A 37 6.57 -1.58 -6.22
CA TYR A 37 6.69 -1.06 -7.58
C TYR A 37 8.14 -0.94 -8.06
N LEU A 38 9.05 -0.47 -7.20
CA LEU A 38 10.47 -0.41 -7.53
C LEU A 38 11.01 -1.80 -7.88
N PHE A 39 10.64 -2.84 -7.13
CA PHE A 39 11.04 -4.21 -7.45
C PHE A 39 10.58 -4.66 -8.85
N ILE A 40 9.34 -4.36 -9.23
CA ILE A 40 8.81 -4.68 -10.56
C ILE A 40 9.60 -3.95 -11.64
N VAL A 41 9.80 -2.64 -11.48
CA VAL A 41 10.53 -1.80 -12.44
C VAL A 41 11.97 -2.28 -12.59
N THR A 42 12.65 -2.55 -11.48
CA THR A 42 14.05 -3.02 -11.50
C THR A 42 14.17 -4.39 -12.16
N GLY A 43 13.21 -5.29 -11.88
CA GLY A 43 13.12 -6.60 -12.54
C GLY A 43 12.92 -6.49 -14.06
N PHE A 44 12.08 -5.57 -14.50
CA PHE A 44 11.89 -5.28 -15.93
C PHE A 44 13.14 -4.69 -16.59
N ILE A 45 13.83 -3.77 -15.92
CA ILE A 45 15.06 -3.16 -16.45
C ILE A 45 16.17 -4.22 -16.57
N ILE A 46 16.41 -4.98 -15.51
CA ILE A 46 17.47 -6.00 -15.48
C ILE A 46 17.15 -7.14 -16.44
N GLY A 47 15.93 -7.68 -16.39
CA GLY A 47 15.49 -8.75 -17.26
C GLY A 47 15.43 -8.32 -18.73
N GLY A 48 14.94 -7.11 -19.01
CA GLY A 48 14.95 -6.53 -20.35
C GLY A 48 16.37 -6.34 -20.87
N TYR A 49 17.27 -5.78 -20.07
CA TYR A 49 18.68 -5.65 -20.44
C TYR A 49 19.32 -6.99 -20.76
N LEU A 50 19.08 -8.02 -19.94
CA LEU A 50 19.57 -9.38 -20.19
C LEU A 50 19.07 -9.95 -21.52
N LEU A 51 17.80 -9.74 -21.87
CA LEU A 51 17.22 -10.20 -23.13
C LEU A 51 17.84 -9.52 -24.37
N PHE A 52 18.20 -8.23 -24.28
CA PHE A 52 18.73 -7.47 -25.42
C PHE A 52 20.26 -7.46 -25.51
N ALA A 53 20.97 -7.46 -24.39
CA ALA A 53 22.42 -7.29 -24.34
C ALA A 53 23.20 -8.58 -24.57
N SER A 54 22.55 -9.74 -24.51
CA SER A 54 23.24 -11.02 -24.59
C SER A 54 22.73 -11.88 -25.74
N ALA A 55 23.60 -12.10 -26.73
CA ALA A 55 23.40 -13.09 -27.79
C ALA A 55 23.62 -14.54 -27.30
N GLY A 56 23.70 -14.77 -25.98
CA GLY A 56 24.12 -16.05 -25.40
C GLY A 56 23.64 -16.35 -23.97
N ILE A 57 22.83 -15.48 -23.35
CA ILE A 57 22.08 -15.88 -22.13
C ILE A 57 20.76 -16.44 -22.62
N ASP A 58 20.38 -17.60 -22.08
CA ASP A 58 19.10 -18.22 -22.40
C ASP A 58 17.97 -17.21 -22.20
N LEU A 59 17.27 -16.86 -23.28
CA LEU A 59 16.07 -16.00 -23.25
C LEU A 59 15.09 -16.45 -22.16
N PHE A 60 15.08 -17.76 -21.89
CA PHE A 60 14.33 -18.40 -20.81
C PHE A 60 14.71 -17.89 -19.41
N MET A 61 16.01 -17.72 -19.11
CA MET A 61 16.50 -17.17 -17.83
C MET A 61 16.05 -15.71 -17.65
N GLY A 62 16.18 -14.89 -18.69
CA GLY A 62 15.71 -13.50 -18.65
C GLY A 62 14.20 -13.40 -18.42
N PHE A 63 13.42 -14.24 -19.10
CA PHE A 63 11.97 -14.32 -18.93
C PHE A 63 11.56 -14.78 -17.53
N LEU A 64 12.22 -15.81 -16.98
CA LEU A 64 11.98 -16.28 -15.61
C LEU A 64 12.27 -15.19 -14.58
N LEU A 65 13.34 -14.40 -14.78
CA LEU A 65 13.69 -13.31 -13.87
C LEU A 65 12.61 -12.21 -13.87
N ILE A 66 12.08 -11.84 -15.04
CA ILE A 66 10.98 -10.86 -15.15
C ILE A 66 9.74 -11.37 -14.42
N ILE A 67 9.34 -12.62 -14.65
CA ILE A 67 8.17 -13.20 -13.97
C ILE A 67 8.40 -13.25 -12.46
N SER A 68 9.54 -13.76 -12.01
CA SER A 68 9.85 -13.92 -10.59
C SER A 68 9.81 -12.58 -9.84
N THR A 69 10.48 -11.56 -10.37
CA THR A 69 10.48 -10.21 -9.79
C THR A 69 9.09 -9.57 -9.80
N THR A 70 8.31 -9.81 -10.85
CA THR A 70 6.91 -9.35 -10.93
C THR A 70 6.04 -10.00 -9.86
N VAL A 71 6.12 -11.33 -9.70
CA VAL A 71 5.36 -12.06 -8.68
C VAL A 71 5.73 -11.58 -7.28
N ILE A 72 7.02 -11.42 -6.99
CA ILE A 72 7.49 -10.89 -5.70
C ILE A 72 6.95 -9.48 -5.46
N GLY A 73 7.02 -8.60 -6.46
CA GLY A 73 6.48 -7.25 -6.36
C GLY A 73 4.97 -7.22 -6.06
N ILE A 74 4.19 -8.08 -6.73
CA ILE A 74 2.75 -8.22 -6.48
C ILE A 74 2.48 -8.70 -5.05
N ILE A 75 3.26 -9.67 -4.54
CA ILE A 75 3.13 -10.16 -3.16
C ILE A 75 3.40 -9.04 -2.15
N ILE A 76 4.44 -8.23 -2.37
CA ILE A 76 4.77 -7.09 -1.49
C ILE A 76 3.62 -6.07 -1.48
N ILE A 77 3.07 -5.71 -2.65
CA ILE A 77 1.94 -4.78 -2.75
C ILE A 77 0.69 -5.36 -2.07
N GLY A 78 0.41 -6.64 -2.27
CA GLY A 78 -0.69 -7.34 -1.60
C GLY A 78 -0.54 -7.30 -0.08
N PHE A 79 0.66 -7.52 0.43
CA PHE A 79 0.96 -7.46 1.86
C PHE A 79 0.77 -6.05 2.42
N ALA A 80 1.20 -5.00 1.70
CA ALA A 80 0.96 -3.62 2.09
C ALA A 80 -0.54 -3.32 2.24
N ARG A 81 -1.37 -3.86 1.33
CA ARG A 81 -2.83 -3.72 1.40
C ARG A 81 -3.44 -4.43 2.60
N ILE A 82 -2.92 -5.61 2.96
CA ILE A 82 -3.33 -6.33 4.18
C ILE A 82 -3.00 -5.50 5.44
N ILE A 83 -1.81 -4.92 5.52
CA ILE A 83 -1.41 -4.03 6.63
C ILE A 83 -2.37 -2.84 6.74
N HIS A 84 -2.74 -2.23 5.61
CA HIS A 84 -3.69 -1.13 5.59
C HIS A 84 -5.06 -1.55 6.15
N LEU A 85 -5.59 -2.70 5.71
CA LEU A 85 -6.87 -3.22 6.20
C LEU A 85 -6.83 -3.59 7.69
N LEU A 86 -5.76 -4.24 8.15
CA LEU A 86 -5.56 -4.54 9.58
C LEU A 86 -5.50 -3.28 10.43
N THR A 87 -4.83 -2.24 9.92
CA THR A 87 -4.75 -0.94 10.59
C THR A 87 -6.14 -0.31 10.67
N GLU A 88 -6.94 -0.37 9.61
CA GLU A 88 -8.31 0.14 9.61
C GLU A 88 -9.20 -0.61 10.62
N ILE A 89 -9.14 -1.95 10.64
CA ILE A 89 -9.90 -2.79 11.58
C ILE A 89 -9.50 -2.49 13.03
N ASN A 90 -8.20 -2.46 13.33
CA ASN A 90 -7.70 -2.18 14.66
C ASN A 90 -8.14 -0.78 15.13
N ASN A 91 -8.14 0.21 14.24
CA ASN A 91 -8.61 1.56 14.55
C ASN A 91 -10.11 1.62 14.84
N LYS A 92 -10.93 0.80 14.16
CA LYS A 92 -12.37 0.71 14.44
C LYS A 92 -12.70 -0.03 15.73
N LEU A 93 -11.85 -0.99 16.14
CA LEU A 93 -12.01 -1.73 17.41
C LEU A 93 -11.55 -0.94 18.64
N LYS A 94 -10.66 0.04 18.45
CA LYS A 94 -10.17 0.92 19.52
C LYS A 94 -11.07 2.13 19.79
N SER A 95 -12.06 2.36 18.92
CA SER A 95 -13.11 3.38 19.05
C SER A 95 -14.35 2.77 19.68
#